data_AF-A0A415I3H3-F1
#
_entry.id   AF-A0A415I3H3-F1
#
_cell.length_a   1.000
_cell.length_b   1.000
_cell.length_c   1.000
_cell.angle_alpha   90.00
_cell.angle_beta   90.00
_cell.angle_gamma   90.00
#
_symmetry.space_group_name_H-M   'P 1'
#
loop_
_entity.id
_entity.type
_entity.pdbx_description
1 polymer ?
#
loop_
_entity_poly.entity_id
_entity_poly.type
_entity_poly.pdbx_seq_one_letter_code
_entity_poly.pdbx_strand_id
1 'polypeptide(L)'
;MIVTEMTSKIEILYNKFLLNNKIEHDISNIDFLGLNIFEKSQELPVEFKAYYQPQDITKIRSEDPEVIRFLYENNMVKFRCPVSGTRINRSYVVLKNLSYLNLKNFKNKLLEIFPSFEKKLEEIPAIIPKKKNLCLPIHILGIKLDGQYGDAINLEWMLRDYLDYEANIYKYNDEYYISYIESLKSKDFNYLITFIKKMYGDAIKVGRLHLWLMGIDYFTNDISKYKLYLKIDEYNLQIPNLLREYFEDNNCTDIIIGVNEFIKIHCELKLYGIAICIDTNRIKSINMYFISSEK
;
A
#
# COMPACT_ATOMS: atom_id res chain seq x y z
N MET A 1 -10.87 -7.55 31.25
CA MET A 1 -10.56 -6.47 30.29
C MET A 1 -11.88 -5.82 29.91
N ILE A 2 -12.02 -4.50 30.13
CA ILE A 2 -13.24 -3.78 29.72
C ILE A 2 -13.04 -3.43 28.24
N VAL A 3 -13.79 -4.08 27.36
CA VAL A 3 -13.75 -3.82 25.92
C VAL A 3 -14.47 -2.50 25.65
N THR A 4 -13.82 -1.54 25.00
CA THR A 4 -14.49 -0.26 24.67
C THR A 4 -15.56 -0.44 23.60
N GLU A 5 -16.45 0.56 23.48
CA GLU A 5 -17.44 0.60 22.38
C GLU A 5 -16.75 0.56 21.00
N MET A 6 -15.63 1.28 20.86
CA MET A 6 -14.86 1.30 19.61
C MET A 6 -14.24 -0.06 19.30
N THR A 7 -13.66 -0.73 20.29
CA THR A 7 -13.14 -2.10 20.13
C THR A 7 -14.25 -3.04 19.67
N SER A 8 -15.42 -2.96 20.30
CA SER A 8 -16.58 -3.77 19.93
C SER A 8 -17.03 -3.54 18.48
N LYS A 9 -17.02 -2.29 18.00
CA LYS A 9 -17.32 -1.95 16.60
C LYS A 9 -16.29 -2.53 15.62
N ILE A 10 -15.01 -2.49 15.97
CA ILE A 10 -13.92 -3.08 15.17
C ILE A 10 -14.07 -4.60 15.11
N GLU A 11 -14.32 -5.26 16.25
CA GLU A 11 -14.56 -6.71 16.34
C GLU A 11 -15.72 -7.17 15.47
N ILE A 12 -16.85 -6.45 15.50
CA ILE A 12 -18.03 -6.76 14.67
C ILE A 12 -17.67 -6.67 13.18
N LEU A 13 -16.93 -5.61 12.78
CA LEU A 13 -16.50 -5.45 11.40
C LEU A 13 -15.51 -6.55 10.98
N TYR A 14 -14.56 -6.89 11.84
CA TYR A 14 -13.56 -7.93 11.60
C TYR A 14 -14.22 -9.30 11.39
N ASN A 15 -15.06 -9.74 12.34
CA ASN A 15 -15.73 -11.03 12.26
C ASN A 15 -16.65 -11.14 11.04
N LYS A 16 -17.38 -10.06 10.72
CA LYS A 16 -18.19 -9.99 9.50
C LYS A 16 -17.32 -10.08 8.24
N PHE A 17 -16.16 -9.41 8.24
CA PHE A 17 -15.23 -9.43 7.11
C PHE A 17 -14.65 -10.83 6.87
N LEU A 18 -14.19 -11.52 7.93
CA LEU A 18 -13.70 -12.90 7.81
C LEU A 18 -14.77 -13.83 7.26
N LEU A 19 -15.98 -13.80 7.83
CA LEU A 19 -17.10 -14.65 7.42
C LEU A 19 -17.45 -14.45 5.94
N ASN A 20 -17.59 -13.19 5.52
CA ASN A 20 -17.95 -12.85 4.14
C ASN A 20 -16.90 -13.30 3.11
N ASN A 21 -15.64 -13.40 3.52
CA ASN A 21 -14.52 -13.77 2.66
C ASN A 21 -14.02 -15.20 2.88
N LYS A 22 -14.66 -15.97 3.77
CA LYS A 22 -14.25 -17.34 4.16
C LYS A 22 -12.78 -17.40 4.60
N ILE A 23 -12.35 -16.38 5.33
CA ILE A 23 -10.99 -16.31 5.89
C ILE A 23 -11.00 -17.06 7.22
N GLU A 24 -9.99 -17.89 7.43
CA GLU A 24 -9.82 -18.62 8.68
C GLU A 24 -9.45 -17.66 9.82
N HIS A 25 -9.78 -18.02 11.07
CA HIS A 25 -9.53 -17.14 12.21
C HIS A 25 -8.05 -16.80 12.39
N ASP A 26 -7.15 -17.76 12.11
CA ASP A 26 -5.70 -17.58 12.15
C ASP A 26 -5.13 -16.87 10.90
N ILE A 27 -6.01 -16.49 9.96
CA ILE A 27 -5.73 -15.90 8.65
C ILE A 27 -4.70 -16.69 7.81
N SER A 28 -4.56 -17.99 8.05
CA SER A 28 -3.53 -18.83 7.40
C SER A 28 -3.72 -18.91 5.88
N ASN A 29 -4.98 -18.84 5.43
CA ASN A 29 -5.40 -18.94 4.04
C ASN A 29 -5.30 -17.63 3.23
N ILE A 30 -4.75 -16.57 3.82
CA ILE A 30 -4.38 -15.33 3.13
C ILE A 30 -2.92 -14.96 3.39
N ASP A 31 -2.36 -14.07 2.56
CA ASP A 31 -0.99 -13.57 2.76
C ASP A 31 -0.98 -12.46 3.81
N PHE A 32 -1.91 -11.51 3.72
CA PHE A 32 -2.01 -10.42 4.68
C PHE A 32 -3.46 -10.04 4.98
N LEU A 33 -3.73 -9.74 6.24
CA LEU A 33 -4.90 -8.98 6.67
C LEU A 33 -4.49 -7.50 6.81
N GLY A 34 -5.13 -6.62 6.04
CA GLY A 34 -5.00 -5.17 6.16
C GLY A 34 -6.02 -4.57 7.12
N LEU A 35 -5.60 -3.72 8.04
CA LEU A 35 -6.45 -2.82 8.82
C LEU A 35 -6.08 -1.38 8.48
N ASN A 36 -6.94 -0.73 7.71
CA ASN A 36 -6.83 0.69 7.37
C ASN A 36 -7.52 1.54 8.43
N ILE A 37 -6.86 2.61 8.86
CA ILE A 37 -7.38 3.60 9.79
C ILE A 37 -7.34 4.96 9.10
N PHE A 38 -8.42 5.72 9.17
CA PHE A 38 -8.57 7.03 8.54
C PHE A 38 -8.71 8.12 9.60
N GLU A 39 -8.09 9.28 9.38
CA GLU A 39 -8.20 10.43 10.28
C GLU A 39 -9.64 10.97 10.36
N LYS A 40 -10.39 10.89 9.25
CA LYS A 40 -11.79 11.36 9.18
C LYS A 40 -12.67 10.32 8.47
N SER A 41 -13.73 9.88 9.14
CA SER A 41 -14.80 9.08 8.54
C SER A 41 -16.14 9.34 9.22
N GLN A 42 -17.24 9.27 8.47
CA GLN A 42 -18.59 9.61 8.96
C GLN A 42 -19.25 8.51 9.82
N GLU A 43 -18.77 7.26 9.77
CA GLU A 43 -19.38 6.15 10.52
C GLU A 43 -18.37 5.45 11.43
N LEU A 44 -17.39 4.77 10.83
CA LEU A 44 -16.33 4.04 11.51
C LEU A 44 -15.03 4.27 10.72
N PRO A 45 -13.99 4.85 11.34
CA PRO A 45 -12.76 5.23 10.64
C PRO A 45 -11.83 4.04 10.38
N VAL A 46 -12.38 2.83 10.20
CA VAL A 46 -11.60 1.63 9.86
C VAL A 46 -12.17 0.86 8.67
N GLU A 47 -11.28 0.15 7.97
CA GLU A 47 -11.62 -0.75 6.86
C GLU A 47 -10.68 -1.97 6.92
N PHE A 48 -11.23 -3.18 6.75
CA PHE A 48 -10.42 -4.38 6.59
C PHE A 48 -10.21 -4.75 5.13
N LYS A 49 -9.05 -5.32 4.83
CA LYS A 49 -8.68 -5.89 3.53
C LYS A 49 -8.02 -7.25 3.70
N ALA A 50 -8.17 -8.12 2.73
CA ALA A 50 -7.51 -9.41 2.66
C ALA A 50 -6.72 -9.47 1.35
N TYR A 51 -5.44 -9.77 1.47
CA TYR A 51 -4.51 -9.90 0.37
C TYR A 51 -4.23 -11.39 0.17
N TYR A 52 -4.59 -11.91 -0.99
CA TYR A 52 -4.44 -13.33 -1.30
C TYR A 52 -3.14 -13.61 -2.05
N GLN A 53 -2.74 -14.88 -2.04
CA GLN A 53 -1.58 -15.38 -2.76
C GLN A 53 -1.61 -14.99 -4.24
N PRO A 54 -0.43 -14.69 -4.83
CA PRO A 54 -0.30 -14.48 -6.27
C PRO A 54 -0.92 -15.60 -7.09
N GLN A 55 -1.69 -15.22 -8.11
CA GLN A 55 -2.27 -16.14 -9.08
C GLN A 55 -1.56 -15.98 -10.42
N ASP A 56 -1.04 -17.10 -10.94
CA ASP A 56 -0.55 -17.18 -12.31
C ASP A 56 -1.74 -17.19 -13.28
N ILE A 57 -2.15 -16.00 -13.70
CA ILE A 57 -3.26 -15.83 -14.63
C ILE A 57 -2.70 -15.63 -16.03
N THR A 58 -2.83 -16.67 -16.86
CA THR A 58 -2.38 -16.70 -18.26
C THR A 58 -3.38 -16.13 -19.25
N LYS A 59 -4.57 -15.69 -18.81
CA LYS A 59 -5.64 -15.23 -19.71
C LYS A 59 -6.21 -13.87 -19.32
N ILE A 60 -6.48 -13.05 -20.33
CA ILE A 60 -7.28 -11.83 -20.23
C ILE A 60 -8.73 -12.22 -19.93
N ARG A 61 -9.37 -11.50 -19.01
CA ARG A 61 -10.80 -11.62 -18.69
C ARG A 61 -11.62 -10.63 -19.50
N SER A 62 -12.88 -10.96 -19.78
CA SER A 62 -13.79 -10.10 -20.54
C SER A 62 -14.01 -8.72 -19.91
N GLU A 63 -13.96 -8.66 -18.60
CA GLU A 63 -14.17 -7.48 -17.77
C GLU A 63 -12.87 -6.71 -17.49
N ASP A 64 -11.73 -7.18 -17.99
CA ASP A 64 -10.46 -6.50 -17.72
C ASP A 64 -10.43 -5.11 -18.35
N PRO A 65 -10.00 -4.09 -17.58
CA PRO A 65 -9.75 -2.74 -18.07
C PRO A 65 -8.81 -2.72 -19.28
N GLU A 66 -8.96 -1.72 -20.14
CA GLU A 66 -8.13 -1.55 -21.34
C GLU A 66 -6.62 -1.55 -21.04
N VAL A 67 -6.20 -0.87 -19.97
CA VAL A 67 -4.80 -0.88 -19.54
C VAL A 67 -4.31 -2.27 -19.09
N ILE A 68 -5.17 -3.12 -18.50
CA ILE A 68 -4.79 -4.50 -18.16
C ILE A 68 -4.62 -5.33 -19.43
N ARG A 69 -5.54 -5.20 -20.38
CA ARG A 69 -5.44 -5.87 -21.70
C ARG A 69 -4.14 -5.49 -22.39
N PHE A 70 -3.81 -4.21 -22.41
CA PHE A 70 -2.53 -3.71 -22.93
C PHE A 70 -1.32 -4.39 -22.25
N LEU A 71 -1.32 -4.53 -20.92
CA LEU A 71 -0.24 -5.21 -20.22
C LEU A 71 -0.10 -6.69 -20.62
N TYR A 72 -1.22 -7.40 -20.82
CA TYR A 72 -1.19 -8.79 -21.28
C TYR A 72 -0.65 -8.91 -22.71
N GLU A 73 -1.15 -8.08 -23.62
CA GLU A 73 -0.73 -8.05 -25.03
C GLU A 73 0.76 -7.77 -25.20
N ASN A 74 1.35 -7.01 -24.27
CA ASN A 74 2.78 -6.68 -24.25
C ASN A 74 3.62 -7.59 -23.34
N ASN A 75 3.05 -8.72 -22.85
CA ASN A 75 3.71 -9.67 -21.95
C ASN A 75 4.32 -9.01 -20.71
N MET A 76 3.63 -8.00 -20.16
CA MET A 76 4.06 -7.24 -18.99
C MET A 76 3.47 -7.75 -17.68
N VAL A 77 2.62 -8.78 -17.70
CA VAL A 77 2.02 -9.36 -16.48
C VAL A 77 2.85 -10.54 -15.98
N LYS A 78 3.35 -10.45 -14.75
CA LYS A 78 3.97 -11.57 -14.02
C LYS A 78 2.88 -12.42 -13.36
N PHE A 79 2.13 -11.83 -12.43
CA PHE A 79 1.01 -12.46 -11.74
C PHE A 79 0.00 -11.41 -11.28
N ARG A 80 -1.19 -11.85 -10.85
CA ARG A 80 -2.16 -10.99 -10.19
C ARG A 80 -2.26 -11.30 -8.71
N CYS A 81 -2.48 -10.27 -7.90
CA CYS A 81 -2.76 -10.42 -6.48
C CYS A 81 -4.20 -9.95 -6.21
N PRO A 82 -5.13 -10.88 -5.98
CA PRO A 82 -6.49 -10.54 -5.57
C PRO A 82 -6.48 -9.87 -4.21
N VAL A 83 -7.34 -8.87 -4.03
CA VAL A 83 -7.56 -8.22 -2.75
C VAL A 83 -9.06 -8.04 -2.54
N SER A 84 -9.57 -8.57 -1.43
CA SER A 84 -10.95 -8.30 -1.01
C SER A 84 -10.95 -7.23 0.08
N GLY A 85 -11.80 -6.21 -0.05
CA GLY A 85 -11.96 -5.17 0.97
C GLY A 85 -13.38 -5.16 1.52
N THR A 86 -13.58 -4.58 2.70
CA THR A 86 -14.96 -4.37 3.22
C THR A 86 -15.78 -3.44 2.33
N ARG A 87 -15.12 -2.60 1.52
CA ARG A 87 -15.76 -1.67 0.59
C ARG A 87 -15.65 -2.09 -0.88
N ILE A 88 -14.45 -2.49 -1.32
CA ILE A 88 -14.13 -2.70 -2.74
C ILE A 88 -13.18 -3.88 -2.91
N ASN A 89 -13.45 -4.72 -3.90
CA ASN A 89 -12.52 -5.74 -4.37
C ASN A 89 -11.58 -5.18 -5.43
N ARG A 90 -10.32 -5.62 -5.41
CA ARG A 90 -9.27 -5.12 -6.31
C ARG A 90 -8.44 -6.27 -6.84
N SER A 91 -7.88 -6.06 -8.03
CA SER A 91 -6.83 -6.91 -8.57
C SER A 91 -5.59 -6.05 -8.78
N TYR A 92 -4.52 -6.39 -8.07
CA TYR A 92 -3.20 -5.84 -8.34
C TYR A 92 -2.50 -6.71 -9.38
N VAL A 93 -1.67 -6.10 -10.20
CA VAL A 93 -0.91 -6.75 -11.26
C VAL A 93 0.56 -6.46 -11.04
N VAL A 94 1.34 -7.51 -10.83
CA VAL A 94 2.79 -7.40 -10.73
C VAL A 94 3.39 -7.46 -12.12
N LEU A 95 4.28 -6.53 -12.40
CA LEU A 95 4.79 -6.31 -13.75
C LEU A 95 6.10 -7.06 -14.00
N LYS A 96 6.28 -7.50 -15.25
CA LYS A 96 7.54 -8.01 -15.83
C LYS A 96 7.82 -7.32 -17.17
N ASN A 97 8.92 -7.68 -17.83
CA ASN A 97 9.28 -7.16 -19.15
C ASN A 97 9.30 -5.62 -19.22
N LEU A 98 9.93 -5.00 -18.23
CA LEU A 98 9.95 -3.54 -18.03
C LEU A 98 11.01 -2.85 -18.91
N SER A 99 11.06 -3.22 -20.20
CA SER A 99 11.97 -2.57 -21.16
C SER A 99 11.61 -1.09 -21.34
N TYR A 100 12.57 -0.27 -21.78
CA TYR A 100 12.31 1.15 -22.06
C TYR A 100 11.13 1.35 -23.01
N LEU A 101 11.05 0.55 -24.08
CA LEU A 101 9.98 0.62 -25.07
C LEU A 101 8.62 0.28 -24.45
N ASN A 102 8.55 -0.79 -23.65
CA ASN A 102 7.32 -1.18 -22.98
C ASN A 102 6.85 -0.14 -21.97
N LEU A 103 7.75 0.41 -21.16
CA LEU A 103 7.44 1.48 -20.20
C LEU A 103 7.00 2.77 -20.91
N LYS A 104 7.59 3.09 -22.07
CA LYS A 104 7.17 4.23 -22.90
C LYS A 104 5.75 4.03 -23.44
N ASN A 105 5.46 2.87 -24.00
CA ASN A 105 4.13 2.55 -24.53
C ASN A 105 3.09 2.50 -23.41
N PHE A 106 3.44 1.92 -22.26
CA PHE A 106 2.60 1.91 -21.07
C PHE A 106 2.28 3.32 -20.58
N LYS A 107 3.28 4.20 -20.45
CA LYS A 107 3.06 5.62 -20.09
C LYS A 107 2.07 6.28 -21.05
N ASN A 108 2.25 6.10 -22.36
CA ASN A 108 1.34 6.69 -23.35
C ASN A 108 -0.09 6.17 -23.16
N LYS A 109 -0.25 4.86 -22.90
CA LYS A 109 -1.57 4.27 -22.64
C LYS A 109 -2.21 4.81 -21.37
N LEU A 110 -1.41 5.04 -20.32
CA LEU A 110 -1.90 5.69 -19.11
C LEU A 110 -2.40 7.10 -19.36
N LEU A 111 -1.69 7.88 -20.17
CA LEU A 111 -2.08 9.27 -20.50
C LEU A 111 -3.30 9.33 -21.42
N GLU A 112 -3.55 8.30 -22.22
CA GLU A 112 -4.78 8.18 -23.01
C GLU A 112 -6.00 7.99 -22.09
N ILE A 113 -5.88 7.15 -21.06
CA ILE A 113 -6.98 6.81 -20.14
C ILE A 113 -7.12 7.86 -19.03
N PHE A 114 -6.02 8.42 -18.56
CA PHE A 114 -5.94 9.43 -17.50
C PHE A 114 -5.14 10.66 -17.98
N PRO A 115 -5.68 11.51 -18.87
CA PRO A 115 -4.92 12.62 -19.45
C PRO A 115 -4.37 13.61 -18.42
N SER A 116 -5.14 13.89 -17.36
CA SER A 116 -4.73 14.78 -16.28
C SER A 116 -3.56 14.26 -15.44
N PHE A 117 -3.25 12.95 -15.54
CA PHE A 117 -2.09 12.34 -14.88
C PHE A 117 -0.76 12.89 -15.39
N GLU A 118 -0.71 13.51 -16.57
CA GLU A 118 0.50 14.14 -17.10
C GLU A 118 1.11 15.13 -16.11
N LYS A 119 0.27 15.91 -15.41
CA LYS A 119 0.69 16.87 -14.38
C LYS A 119 1.41 16.20 -13.20
N LYS A 120 1.12 14.92 -12.94
CA LYS A 120 1.70 14.15 -11.83
C LYS A 120 3.01 13.46 -12.17
N LEU A 121 3.32 13.30 -13.46
CA LEU A 121 4.54 12.61 -13.89
C LEU A 121 5.84 13.30 -13.45
N GLU A 122 5.81 14.60 -13.15
CA GLU A 122 6.96 15.33 -12.60
C GLU A 122 7.13 15.18 -11.07
N GLU A 123 6.07 14.76 -10.38
CA GLU A 123 6.02 14.68 -8.91
C GLU A 123 6.35 13.27 -8.40
N ILE A 124 6.16 12.25 -9.24
CA ILE A 124 6.40 10.84 -8.92
C ILE A 124 7.74 10.34 -9.47
N PRO A 125 8.25 9.18 -9.02
CA PRO A 125 9.38 8.53 -9.67
C PRO A 125 9.16 8.36 -11.17
N ALA A 126 10.23 8.51 -11.93
CA ALA A 126 10.17 8.37 -13.37
C ALA A 126 9.67 6.97 -13.75
N ILE A 127 8.52 6.91 -14.45
CA ILE A 127 7.95 5.67 -15.00
C ILE A 127 8.91 5.03 -16.00
N ILE A 128 9.67 5.85 -16.74
CA ILE A 128 10.65 5.42 -17.74
C ILE A 128 12.04 5.78 -17.21
N PRO A 129 12.95 4.80 -17.07
CA PRO A 129 14.31 5.09 -16.63
C PRO A 129 15.06 5.96 -17.64
N LYS A 130 15.72 7.03 -17.17
CA LYS A 130 16.59 7.88 -18.01
C LYS A 130 18.00 7.29 -18.21
N LYS A 131 18.49 6.41 -17.31
CA LYS A 131 19.78 5.69 -17.37
C LYS A 131 19.73 4.37 -16.59
N LYS A 132 20.58 3.39 -16.96
CA LYS A 132 20.66 2.02 -16.38
C LYS A 132 20.83 1.93 -14.85
N ASN A 133 21.29 2.99 -14.17
CA ASN A 133 21.77 2.91 -12.77
C ASN A 133 21.04 3.83 -11.77
N LEU A 134 19.91 4.45 -12.11
CA LEU A 134 19.36 5.57 -11.32
C LEU A 134 17.84 5.58 -11.11
N CYS A 135 17.12 4.48 -11.37
CA CYS A 135 15.65 4.52 -11.28
C CYS A 135 15.05 3.25 -10.66
N LEU A 136 13.97 3.49 -9.91
CA LEU A 136 12.99 2.49 -9.51
C LEU A 136 11.95 2.34 -10.61
N PRO A 137 11.94 1.26 -11.41
CA PRO A 137 10.82 1.02 -12.32
C PRO A 137 9.54 0.79 -11.52
N ILE A 138 8.37 0.98 -12.14
CA ILE A 138 7.10 0.57 -11.52
C ILE A 138 7.10 -0.96 -11.43
N HIS A 139 6.70 -1.51 -10.29
CA HIS A 139 6.66 -2.96 -10.08
C HIS A 139 5.24 -3.50 -9.95
N ILE A 140 4.31 -2.69 -9.45
CA ILE A 140 2.93 -3.11 -9.19
C ILE A 140 1.97 -2.04 -9.73
N LEU A 141 0.95 -2.51 -10.42
CA LEU A 141 -0.18 -1.73 -10.89
C LEU A 141 -1.46 -2.22 -10.21
N GLY A 142 -2.11 -1.39 -9.43
CA GLY A 142 -3.50 -1.61 -9.03
C GLY A 142 -4.43 -0.77 -9.89
N ILE A 143 -5.59 -1.30 -10.27
CA ILE A 143 -6.64 -0.51 -10.89
C ILE A 143 -7.91 -0.68 -10.08
N LYS A 144 -8.59 0.45 -9.87
CA LYS A 144 -9.90 0.52 -9.25
C LYS A 144 -10.82 1.14 -10.30
N LEU A 145 -11.61 0.32 -10.96
CA LEU A 145 -12.70 0.78 -11.83
C LEU A 145 -14.00 0.39 -11.14
N ASP A 146 -14.47 1.25 -10.25
CA ASP A 146 -15.65 0.95 -9.43
C ASP A 146 -16.75 2.00 -9.61
N GLY A 147 -16.44 3.18 -10.18
CA GLY A 147 -17.40 4.27 -10.39
C GLY A 147 -17.97 4.91 -9.11
N GLN A 148 -18.29 4.11 -8.08
CA GLN A 148 -18.88 4.53 -6.81
C GLN A 148 -17.90 5.34 -5.96
N TYR A 149 -16.62 4.97 -5.96
CA TYR A 149 -15.57 5.64 -5.19
C TYR A 149 -14.55 6.39 -6.07
N GLY A 150 -14.90 6.56 -7.35
CA GLY A 150 -14.04 7.11 -8.38
C GLY A 150 -13.06 6.08 -8.92
N ASP A 151 -12.81 6.17 -10.23
CA ASP A 151 -11.82 5.33 -10.87
C ASP A 151 -10.41 5.82 -10.50
N ALA A 152 -9.51 4.88 -10.23
CA ALA A 152 -8.16 5.19 -9.82
C ALA A 152 -7.14 4.20 -10.36
N ILE A 153 -5.96 4.71 -10.59
CA ILE A 153 -4.76 3.94 -10.86
C ILE A 153 -3.83 3.98 -9.65
N ASN A 154 -3.37 2.83 -9.22
CA ASN A 154 -2.39 2.67 -8.16
C ASN A 154 -1.06 2.25 -8.80
N LEU A 155 -0.02 3.04 -8.59
CA LEU A 155 1.34 2.72 -9.03
C LEU A 155 2.20 2.52 -7.81
N GLU A 156 2.95 1.41 -7.77
CA GLU A 156 3.86 1.12 -6.67
C GLU A 156 5.28 0.76 -7.14
N TRP A 157 6.26 1.27 -6.40
CA TRP A 157 7.69 1.10 -6.61
C TRP A 157 8.29 0.37 -5.42
N MET A 158 9.17 -0.60 -5.70
CA MET A 158 9.95 -1.27 -4.67
C MET A 158 11.04 -0.35 -4.15
N LEU A 159 11.28 -0.33 -2.85
CA LEU A 159 12.34 0.46 -2.22
C LEU A 159 13.49 -0.44 -1.75
N ARG A 160 13.96 -1.30 -2.64
CA ARG A 160 15.05 -2.27 -2.37
C ARG A 160 15.78 -2.64 -3.65
N ASP A 161 17.04 -3.01 -3.50
CA ASP A 161 17.89 -3.38 -4.63
C ASP A 161 17.78 -4.89 -4.86
N TYR A 162 17.27 -5.29 -6.03
CA TYR A 162 17.30 -6.68 -6.44
C TYR A 162 18.72 -7.09 -6.84
N LEU A 163 19.24 -8.12 -6.18
CA LEU A 163 20.49 -8.78 -6.55
C LEU A 163 20.22 -9.88 -7.59
N ASP A 164 19.10 -10.58 -7.42
CA ASP A 164 18.55 -11.53 -8.38
C ASP A 164 17.02 -11.45 -8.36
N TYR A 165 16.42 -11.07 -9.49
CA TYR A 165 14.98 -10.89 -9.61
C TYR A 165 14.21 -12.22 -9.64
N GLU A 166 14.78 -13.26 -10.23
CA GLU A 166 14.12 -14.57 -10.37
C GLU A 166 14.20 -15.36 -9.07
N ALA A 167 15.36 -15.33 -8.39
CA ALA A 167 15.53 -15.96 -7.08
C ALA A 167 14.94 -15.12 -5.92
N ASN A 168 14.35 -13.95 -6.22
CA ASN A 168 13.81 -13.00 -5.24
C ASN A 168 14.84 -12.59 -4.16
N ILE A 169 16.11 -12.46 -4.56
CA ILE A 169 17.19 -12.04 -3.68
C ILE A 169 17.31 -10.53 -3.78
N TYR A 170 17.19 -9.85 -2.65
CA TYR A 170 17.27 -8.40 -2.56
C TYR A 170 18.04 -7.96 -1.32
N LYS A 171 18.46 -6.70 -1.33
CA LYS A 171 19.02 -6.00 -0.16
C LYS A 171 18.31 -4.68 0.07
N TYR A 172 18.20 -4.29 1.34
CA TYR A 172 17.74 -2.96 1.71
C TYR A 172 18.84 -1.92 1.52
N ASN A 173 18.43 -0.73 1.09
CA ASN A 173 19.30 0.43 0.93
C ASN A 173 18.51 1.69 1.34
N ASP A 174 18.06 1.68 2.60
CA ASP A 174 17.11 2.67 3.09
C ASP A 174 17.66 4.10 3.00
N GLU A 175 18.94 4.32 3.25
CA GLU A 175 19.58 5.65 3.13
C GLU A 175 19.49 6.22 1.72
N TYR A 176 19.74 5.39 0.70
CA TYR A 176 19.58 5.78 -0.69
C TYR A 176 18.12 6.12 -1.00
N TYR A 177 17.17 5.27 -0.58
CA TYR A 177 15.76 5.49 -0.89
C TYR A 177 15.15 6.67 -0.15
N ILE A 178 15.57 6.92 1.09
CA ILE A 178 15.25 8.16 1.82
C ILE A 178 15.72 9.37 0.99
N SER A 179 17.00 9.39 0.63
CA SER A 179 17.60 10.50 -0.14
C SER A 179 16.91 10.68 -1.50
N TYR A 180 16.56 9.57 -2.16
CA TYR A 180 15.83 9.58 -3.42
C TYR A 180 14.45 10.22 -3.26
N ILE A 181 13.67 9.81 -2.25
CA ILE A 181 12.33 10.35 -1.99
C ILE A 181 12.40 11.84 -1.66
N GLU A 182 13.38 12.27 -0.86
CA GLU A 182 13.62 13.69 -0.54
C GLU A 182 13.96 14.53 -1.76
N SER A 183 14.60 13.94 -2.77
CA SER A 183 14.93 14.62 -4.02
C SER A 183 13.73 14.80 -4.97
N LEU A 184 12.60 14.13 -4.72
CA LEU A 184 11.39 14.26 -5.53
C LEU A 184 10.77 15.65 -5.33
N LYS A 185 10.16 16.19 -6.41
CA LYS A 185 9.40 17.45 -6.34
C LYS A 185 8.10 17.33 -5.53
N SER A 186 7.65 16.12 -5.23
CA SER A 186 6.39 15.89 -4.49
C SER A 186 6.50 16.36 -3.04
N LYS A 187 5.69 17.37 -2.71
CA LYS A 187 5.53 17.85 -1.33
C LYS A 187 4.94 16.77 -0.41
N ASP A 188 4.10 15.90 -0.95
CA ASP A 188 3.39 14.88 -0.18
C ASP A 188 4.31 13.72 0.20
N PHE A 189 5.17 13.26 -0.71
CA PHE A 189 6.21 12.29 -0.37
C PHE A 189 7.25 12.88 0.60
N ASN A 190 7.62 14.15 0.42
CA ASN A 190 8.49 14.86 1.36
C ASN A 190 7.88 14.95 2.77
N TYR A 191 6.57 15.21 2.88
CA TYR A 191 5.87 15.18 4.16
C TYR A 191 5.94 13.80 4.80
N LEU A 192 5.61 12.74 4.04
CA LEU A 192 5.62 11.37 4.55
C LEU A 192 7.02 10.91 5.00
N ILE A 193 8.06 11.17 4.21
CA ILE A 193 9.42 10.73 4.54
C ILE A 193 9.97 11.50 5.74
N THR A 194 9.64 12.79 5.88
CA THR A 194 10.01 13.60 7.05
C THR A 194 9.39 13.02 8.32
N PHE A 195 8.11 12.66 8.27
CA PHE A 195 7.43 12.01 9.40
C PHE A 195 8.08 10.66 9.75
N ILE A 196 8.32 9.81 8.75
CA ILE A 196 8.96 8.50 8.96
C ILE A 196 10.36 8.65 9.58
N LYS A 197 11.18 9.59 9.10
CA LYS A 197 12.51 9.85 9.68
C LYS A 197 12.41 10.31 11.13
N LYS A 198 11.47 11.21 11.45
CA LYS A 198 11.24 11.69 12.83
C LYS A 198 10.90 10.52 13.76
N MET A 199 9.99 9.65 13.34
CA MET A 199 9.45 8.58 14.19
C MET A 199 10.35 7.33 14.25
N TYR A 200 10.99 6.98 13.14
CA TYR A 200 11.58 5.65 12.91
C TYR A 200 13.00 5.69 12.35
N GLY A 201 13.62 6.87 12.22
CA GLY A 201 14.95 7.01 11.62
C GLY A 201 16.01 6.13 12.27
N ASP A 202 16.01 6.02 13.60
CA ASP A 202 17.00 5.19 14.31
C ASP A 202 16.76 3.70 14.12
N ALA A 203 15.49 3.27 14.13
CA ALA A 203 15.12 1.88 13.84
C ALA A 203 15.50 1.47 12.41
N ILE A 204 15.35 2.39 11.45
CA ILE A 204 15.77 2.18 10.06
C ILE A 204 17.30 2.06 9.96
N LYS A 205 18.05 2.95 10.60
CA LYS A 205 19.53 2.92 10.59
C LYS A 205 20.11 1.61 11.13
N VAL A 206 19.47 1.02 12.14
CA VAL A 206 19.91 -0.24 12.74
C VAL A 206 19.30 -1.48 12.09
N GLY A 207 18.57 -1.32 10.99
CA GLY A 207 18.01 -2.43 10.22
C GLY A 207 16.86 -3.16 10.89
N ARG A 208 16.07 -2.48 11.73
CA ARG A 208 14.88 -3.05 12.38
C ARG A 208 13.57 -2.61 11.71
N LEU A 209 13.62 -1.61 10.85
CA LEU A 209 12.53 -1.19 9.98
C LEU A 209 13.11 -0.87 8.61
N HIS A 210 12.39 -1.22 7.56
CA HIS A 210 12.86 -0.98 6.19
C HIS A 210 11.80 -0.29 5.36
N LEU A 211 12.20 0.64 4.52
CA LEU A 211 11.37 1.11 3.42
C LEU A 211 11.08 -0.08 2.49
N TRP A 212 9.80 -0.35 2.25
CA TRP A 212 9.36 -1.52 1.50
C TRP A 212 8.88 -1.15 0.10
N LEU A 213 7.90 -0.26 0.05
CA LEU A 213 7.26 0.24 -1.16
C LEU A 213 7.00 1.73 -1.03
N MET A 214 6.92 2.39 -2.17
CA MET A 214 6.29 3.69 -2.31
C MET A 214 5.11 3.53 -3.27
N GLY A 215 4.00 4.23 -3.01
CA GLY A 215 2.84 4.14 -3.87
C GLY A 215 2.07 5.45 -4.01
N ILE A 216 1.35 5.56 -5.12
CA ILE A 216 0.38 6.62 -5.38
C ILE A 216 -0.92 6.00 -5.88
N ASP A 217 -2.06 6.35 -5.28
CA ASP A 217 -3.37 6.17 -5.90
C ASP A 217 -3.74 7.50 -6.57
N TYR A 218 -3.85 7.54 -7.89
CA TYR A 218 -4.32 8.70 -8.63
C TYR A 218 -5.76 8.47 -9.07
N PHE A 219 -6.67 9.35 -8.62
CA PHE A 219 -8.10 9.27 -8.89
C PHE A 219 -8.46 10.21 -10.06
N THR A 220 -9.52 9.88 -10.80
CA THR A 220 -9.99 10.68 -11.95
C THR A 220 -10.46 12.10 -11.60
N ASN A 221 -10.73 12.38 -10.33
CA ASN A 221 -11.08 13.71 -9.82
C ASN A 221 -9.86 14.54 -9.38
N ASP A 222 -8.67 14.22 -9.88
CA ASP A 222 -7.38 14.85 -9.57
C ASP A 222 -6.94 14.74 -8.10
N ILE A 223 -7.65 13.98 -7.27
CA ILE A 223 -7.16 13.61 -5.93
C ILE A 223 -6.07 12.56 -6.07
N SER A 224 -5.00 12.69 -5.29
CA SER A 224 -3.94 11.69 -5.21
C SER A 224 -3.73 11.28 -3.76
N LYS A 225 -3.54 9.99 -3.51
CA LYS A 225 -3.16 9.45 -2.20
C LYS A 225 -1.77 8.85 -2.28
N TYR A 226 -0.84 9.45 -1.56
CA TYR A 226 0.56 9.05 -1.46
C TYR A 226 0.77 8.10 -0.29
N LYS A 227 1.69 7.16 -0.45
CA LYS A 227 1.92 6.08 0.52
C LYS A 227 3.41 5.73 0.60
N LEU A 228 3.91 5.60 1.82
CA LEU A 228 5.19 4.96 2.09
C LEU A 228 4.97 3.76 3.00
N TYR A 229 5.44 2.60 2.55
CA TYR A 229 5.27 1.32 3.21
C TYR A 229 6.55 0.96 3.94
N LEU A 230 6.42 0.49 5.18
CA LEU A 230 7.49 0.02 6.02
C LEU A 230 7.31 -1.47 6.31
N LYS A 231 8.37 -2.25 6.11
CA LYS A 231 8.45 -3.63 6.60
C LYS A 231 9.08 -3.62 7.98
N ILE A 232 8.51 -4.40 8.90
CA ILE A 232 9.02 -4.58 10.25
C ILE A 232 10.05 -5.71 10.25
N ASP A 233 11.17 -5.48 10.94
CA ASP A 233 12.18 -6.49 11.21
C ASP A 233 12.58 -6.43 12.69
N GLU A 234 12.04 -7.34 13.50
CA GLU A 234 12.32 -7.38 14.95
C GLU A 234 12.09 -6.05 15.70
N TYR A 235 11.17 -5.20 15.22
CA TYR A 235 10.83 -3.91 15.85
C TYR A 235 9.44 -3.92 16.47
N ASN A 236 9.34 -3.51 17.73
CA ASN A 236 8.07 -3.34 18.40
C ASN A 236 7.49 -1.94 18.18
N LEU A 237 6.66 -1.79 17.14
CA LEU A 237 5.95 -0.54 16.85
C LEU A 237 4.97 -0.20 17.98
N GLN A 238 5.16 0.97 18.60
CA GLN A 238 4.20 1.53 19.53
C GLN A 238 3.02 2.15 18.77
N ILE A 239 2.05 1.32 18.36
CA ILE A 239 0.90 1.73 17.54
C ILE A 239 0.13 2.92 18.15
N PRO A 240 -0.15 2.98 19.47
CA PRO A 240 -0.81 4.15 20.03
C PRO A 240 -0.05 5.45 19.83
N ASN A 241 1.28 5.42 19.95
CA ASN A 241 2.13 6.59 19.75
C ASN A 241 2.18 6.98 18.28
N LEU A 242 2.26 6.01 17.36
CA LEU A 242 2.18 6.26 15.92
C LEU A 242 0.89 6.98 15.54
N LEU A 243 -0.26 6.44 15.95
CA LEU A 243 -1.56 7.01 15.61
C LEU A 243 -1.73 8.41 16.18
N ARG A 244 -1.30 8.63 17.44
CA ARG A 244 -1.34 9.94 18.10
C ARG A 244 -0.48 10.98 17.39
N GLU A 245 0.78 10.64 17.12
CA GLU A 245 1.73 11.56 16.46
C GLU A 245 1.33 11.84 15.01
N TYR A 246 0.78 10.86 14.29
CA TYR A 246 0.45 11.05 12.88
C TYR A 246 -0.84 11.84 12.70
N PHE A 247 -1.91 11.51 13.42
CA PHE A 247 -3.20 12.18 13.25
C PHE A 247 -3.25 13.56 13.93
N GLU A 248 -2.39 13.84 14.91
CA GLU A 248 -2.29 15.17 15.57
C GLU A 248 -3.63 15.67 16.15
N ASP A 249 -4.62 14.78 16.33
CA ASP A 249 -5.98 15.11 16.75
C ASP A 249 -6.38 14.35 18.02
N ASN A 250 -6.78 15.11 19.04
CA ASN A 250 -7.30 14.58 20.31
C ASN A 250 -8.61 13.79 20.12
N ASN A 251 -9.35 14.03 19.03
CA ASN A 251 -10.58 13.31 18.70
C ASN A 251 -10.35 11.86 18.21
N CYS A 252 -9.09 11.46 17.99
CA CYS A 252 -8.74 10.08 17.63
C CYS A 252 -8.54 9.16 18.86
N THR A 253 -8.81 9.63 20.09
CA THR A 253 -8.52 8.85 21.30
C THR A 253 -9.24 7.50 21.33
N ASP A 254 -10.54 7.48 21.01
CA ASP A 254 -11.33 6.25 21.03
C ASP A 254 -10.84 5.24 20.00
N ILE A 255 -10.47 5.69 18.79
CA ILE A 255 -9.95 4.80 17.75
C ILE A 255 -8.56 4.26 18.12
N ILE A 256 -7.71 5.08 18.76
CA ILE A 256 -6.41 4.64 19.25
C ILE A 256 -6.56 3.54 20.29
N ILE A 257 -7.46 3.73 21.26
CA ILE A 257 -7.74 2.73 22.29
C ILE A 257 -8.33 1.47 21.64
N GLY A 258 -9.32 1.64 20.77
CA GLY A 258 -10.01 0.54 20.09
C GLY A 258 -9.07 -0.36 19.29
N VAL A 259 -8.21 0.24 18.47
CA VAL A 259 -7.20 -0.48 17.68
C VAL A 259 -6.17 -1.17 18.58
N ASN A 260 -5.72 -0.50 19.64
CA ASN A 260 -4.74 -1.07 20.57
C ASN A 260 -5.31 -2.27 21.33
N GLU A 261 -6.58 -2.23 21.72
CA GLU A 261 -7.27 -3.37 22.34
C GLU A 261 -7.48 -4.50 21.33
N PHE A 262 -7.93 -4.21 20.11
CA PHE A 262 -8.06 -5.19 19.02
C PHE A 262 -6.75 -5.98 18.82
N ILE A 263 -5.62 -5.29 18.69
CA ILE A 263 -4.31 -5.93 18.50
C ILE A 263 -3.93 -6.83 19.68
N LYS A 264 -4.32 -6.47 20.92
CA LYS A 264 -4.05 -7.28 22.11
C LYS A 264 -4.95 -8.51 22.23
N ILE A 265 -6.18 -8.42 21.73
CA ILE A 265 -7.15 -9.52 21.72
C ILE A 265 -6.70 -10.58 20.70
N HIS A 266 -6.27 -10.15 19.52
CA HIS A 266 -5.91 -11.02 18.42
C HIS A 266 -4.42 -11.37 18.40
N CYS A 267 -3.99 -12.19 19.36
CA CYS A 267 -2.60 -12.63 19.46
C CYS A 267 -2.13 -13.51 18.30
N GLU A 268 -3.07 -14.08 17.54
CA GLU A 268 -2.82 -14.81 16.30
C GLU A 268 -2.36 -13.90 15.15
N LEU A 269 -2.58 -12.58 15.26
CA LEU A 269 -2.21 -11.60 14.24
C LEU A 269 -0.84 -10.97 14.56
N LYS A 270 0.17 -11.29 13.75
CA LYS A 270 1.50 -10.68 13.83
C LYS A 270 1.60 -9.49 12.88
N LEU A 271 1.89 -8.30 13.40
CA LEU A 271 2.09 -7.12 12.57
C LEU A 271 3.38 -7.26 11.75
N TYR A 272 3.25 -7.28 10.42
CA TYR A 272 4.35 -7.46 9.46
C TYR A 272 4.87 -6.14 8.88
N GLY A 273 3.98 -5.18 8.71
CA GLY A 273 4.32 -3.89 8.12
C GLY A 273 3.22 -2.87 8.25
N ILE A 274 3.53 -1.63 7.88
CA ILE A 274 2.58 -0.52 7.86
C ILE A 274 2.72 0.31 6.59
N ALA A 275 1.69 1.05 6.20
CA ALA A 275 1.78 2.12 5.22
C ALA A 275 1.28 3.43 5.81
N ILE A 276 2.11 4.46 5.78
CA ILE A 276 1.74 5.82 6.17
C ILE A 276 1.29 6.57 4.91
N CYS A 277 0.10 7.15 4.96
CA CYS A 277 -0.55 7.71 3.77
C CYS A 277 -1.11 9.11 4.01
N ILE A 278 -1.04 9.96 2.99
CA ILE A 278 -1.68 11.28 2.96
C ILE A 278 -2.27 11.52 1.57
N ASP A 279 -3.43 12.16 1.49
CA ASP A 279 -3.99 12.62 0.22
C ASP A 279 -3.75 14.11 -0.04
N THR A 280 -4.06 14.56 -1.26
CA THR A 280 -3.93 15.96 -1.68
C THR A 280 -4.81 16.93 -0.88
N ASN A 281 -5.83 16.43 -0.18
CA ASN A 281 -6.68 17.20 0.74
C ASN A 281 -6.16 17.17 2.18
N ARG A 282 -4.94 16.64 2.39
CA ARG A 282 -4.29 16.46 3.70
C ARG A 282 -5.00 15.48 4.63
N ILE A 283 -5.87 14.62 4.10
CA ILE A 283 -6.49 13.57 4.91
C ILE A 283 -5.48 12.44 5.11
N LYS A 284 -5.22 12.16 6.38
CA LYS A 284 -4.23 11.16 6.79
C LYS A 284 -4.87 9.78 6.94
N SER A 285 -4.09 8.73 6.67
CA SER A 285 -4.48 7.35 6.99
C SER A 285 -3.27 6.45 7.18
N ILE A 286 -3.47 5.36 7.92
CA ILE A 286 -2.47 4.33 8.15
C ILE A 286 -3.06 2.98 7.71
N ASN A 287 -2.27 2.15 7.04
CA ASN A 287 -2.62 0.75 6.84
C ASN A 287 -1.68 -0.13 7.67
N MET A 288 -2.22 -1.10 8.38
CA MET A 288 -1.44 -2.11 9.10
C MET A 288 -1.62 -3.44 8.40
N TYR A 289 -0.54 -4.16 8.16
CA TYR A 289 -0.55 -5.45 7.48
C TYR A 289 -0.17 -6.53 8.48
N PHE A 290 -1.10 -7.42 8.79
CA PHE A 290 -0.92 -8.56 9.68
C PHE A 290 -0.74 -9.84 8.87
N ILE A 291 0.14 -10.70 9.37
CA ILE A 291 0.30 -12.10 8.94
C ILE A 291 -0.12 -13.02 10.07
N SER A 292 -0.38 -14.29 9.74
CA SER A 292 -0.56 -15.31 10.77
C SER A 292 0.70 -15.43 11.62
N SER A 293 0.54 -15.47 12.95
CA SER A 293 1.65 -15.68 13.90
C SER A 293 2.28 -17.07 13.79
N GLU A 294 1.60 -18.02 13.15
CA GLU A 294 2.06 -19.39 12.93
C GLU A 294 2.96 -19.56 11.69
N LYS A 295 3.18 -18.49 10.91
CA LYS A 295 4.05 -18.46 9.71
C LYS A 295 5.49 -18.02 9.99
#